data_AF-A0A9P7F6B8-F1
#
_entry.id   AF-A0A9P7F6B8-F1
#
_cell.length_a   1.000
_cell.length_b   1.000
_cell.length_c   1.000
_cell.angle_alpha   90.00
_cell.angle_beta   90.00
_cell.angle_gamma   90.00
#
_symmetry.space_group_name_H-M   'P 1'
#
loop_
_entity.id
_entity.type
_entity.pdbx_description
1 polymer ?
#
loop_
_entity_poly.entity_id
_entity_poly.type
_entity_poly.pdbx_seq_one_letter_code
_entity_poly.pdbx_strand_id
1 'polypeptide(L)'
;MYKSKEEGGINLLDIKSRNDTIEIIWVKSYLDLSASRPTWAPLMDLILNNIRPCVNDNENNNTNPFLTSWTPPIRGNKMNSLPRVAQMLLKTARKYNISFMPIKISKDLKKNLLAWSHIGTPTNAYHKTKTKCLNETHKSTKVKNLLKIRKKLTHINDEDRHFPRKNCPCTACQKDRRIGCKDPHKCAQTANEILFRITPKFNTKTKPKKDGLSLTRRRKEKNHQAHESRQGEILFDPTTTIRSNLTDCFRIFSNPEHNSLTPAHRLQAPVRGLNLLQDHITIFTDGSCINNGKENSQSGGGIWLGENHPKNLAFRIPGSKHSNQIAEISAILLALQ
;
A
#
# COMPACT_ATOMS: atom_id res chain seq x y z
N MET A 1 38.15 5.70 3.53
CA MET A 1 37.93 6.67 4.64
C MET A 1 36.79 6.24 5.57
N TYR A 2 35.54 6.12 5.09
CA TYR A 2 34.38 5.76 5.92
C TYR A 2 34.25 4.26 6.29
N LYS A 3 35.07 3.41 5.66
CA LYS A 3 35.17 1.99 5.97
C LYS A 3 35.80 1.73 7.34
N SER A 4 35.65 0.51 7.81
CA SER A 4 36.25 0.05 9.05
C SER A 4 37.78 0.09 9.01
N LYS A 5 38.45 0.14 10.17
CA LYS A 5 39.93 0.09 10.21
C LYS A 5 40.44 -1.24 9.67
N GLU A 6 39.67 -2.29 9.87
CA GLU A 6 39.92 -3.65 9.38
C GLU A 6 39.92 -3.72 7.84
N GLU A 7 39.21 -2.83 7.15
CA GLU A 7 39.15 -2.72 5.68
C GLU A 7 40.05 -1.61 5.11
N GLY A 8 40.99 -1.07 5.90
CA GLY A 8 41.85 0.05 5.47
C GLY A 8 41.14 1.41 5.42
N GLY A 9 39.98 1.54 6.08
CA GLY A 9 39.35 2.82 6.39
C GLY A 9 39.83 3.40 7.73
N ILE A 10 39.27 4.54 8.13
CA ILE A 10 39.63 5.20 9.40
C ILE A 10 38.42 5.32 10.34
N ASN A 11 37.34 4.57 10.08
CA ASN A 11 36.09 4.67 10.85
C ASN A 11 35.52 6.10 10.90
N LEU A 12 35.74 6.91 9.86
CA LEU A 12 35.16 8.25 9.83
C LEU A 12 33.65 8.14 9.60
N LEU A 13 32.87 8.96 10.30
CA LEU A 13 31.43 9.09 10.07
C LEU A 13 31.14 9.57 8.64
N ASP A 14 30.31 8.84 7.91
CA ASP A 14 29.78 9.29 6.62
C ASP A 14 28.71 10.37 6.84
N ILE A 15 29.16 11.62 6.85
CA ILE A 15 28.30 12.80 7.05
C ILE A 15 27.21 12.89 5.98
N LYS A 16 27.51 12.46 4.74
CA LYS A 16 26.55 12.52 3.63
C LYS A 16 25.42 11.54 3.87
N SER A 17 25.72 10.28 4.16
CA SER A 17 24.73 9.26 4.49
C SER A 17 23.91 9.61 5.73
N ARG A 18 24.54 10.23 6.75
CA ARG A 18 23.83 10.74 7.93
C ARG A 18 22.85 11.86 7.58
N ASN A 19 23.28 12.86 6.81
CA ASN A 19 22.41 13.98 6.41
C ASN A 19 21.25 13.49 5.54
N ASP A 20 21.52 12.57 4.61
CA ASP A 20 20.49 11.91 3.81
C ASP A 20 19.46 11.17 4.68
N THR A 21 19.93 10.49 5.74
CA THR A 21 19.05 9.81 6.71
C THR A 21 18.16 10.81 7.45
N ILE A 22 18.69 11.97 7.86
CA ILE A 22 17.90 13.03 8.49
C ILE A 22 16.79 13.49 7.53
N GLU A 23 17.11 13.76 6.27
CA GLU A 23 16.11 14.15 5.27
C GLU A 23 15.05 13.05 5.04
N ILE A 24 15.45 11.78 5.01
CA ILE A 24 14.53 10.64 4.91
C ILE A 24 13.55 10.64 6.09
N ILE A 25 13.99 10.95 7.31
CA ILE A 25 13.11 11.05 8.47
C ILE A 25 12.10 12.20 8.32
N TRP A 26 12.50 13.33 7.75
CA TRP A 26 11.55 14.41 7.41
C TRP A 26 10.50 13.95 6.39
N VAL A 27 10.90 13.20 5.35
CA VAL A 27 9.96 12.62 4.39
C VAL A 27 9.04 11.60 5.06
N LYS A 28 9.56 10.73 5.93
CA LYS A 28 8.76 9.77 6.71
C LYS A 28 7.69 10.50 7.52
N SER A 29 8.06 11.55 8.24
CA SER A 29 7.13 12.38 9.02
C SER A 29 6.08 13.07 8.15
N TYR A 30 6.46 13.56 6.96
CA TYR A 30 5.52 14.14 6.00
C TYR A 30 4.48 13.12 5.49
N LEU A 31 4.94 11.90 5.22
CA LEU A 31 4.15 10.79 4.69
C LEU A 31 3.32 10.07 5.76
N ASP A 32 3.41 10.47 7.03
CA ASP A 32 2.47 10.00 8.04
C ASP A 32 1.08 10.60 7.81
N LEU A 33 0.10 9.73 7.65
CA LEU A 33 -1.31 10.02 7.42
C LEU A 33 -2.17 9.55 8.62
N SER A 34 -1.55 9.21 9.74
CA SER A 34 -2.21 8.79 10.97
C SER A 34 -2.57 9.97 11.88
N ALA A 35 -3.08 9.68 13.07
CA ALA A 35 -3.36 10.70 14.08
C ALA A 35 -2.09 11.42 14.56
N SER A 36 -0.90 10.83 14.41
CA SER A 36 0.39 11.47 14.72
C SER A 36 0.94 12.33 13.58
N ARG A 37 0.17 12.58 12.52
CA ARG A 37 0.58 13.42 11.39
C ARG A 37 1.01 14.81 11.90
N PRO A 38 2.24 15.27 11.58
CA PRO A 38 2.71 16.58 12.01
C PRO A 38 1.81 17.72 11.51
N THR A 39 1.62 18.75 12.34
CA THR A 39 0.76 19.91 12.05
C THR A 39 1.19 20.72 10.83
N TRP A 40 2.48 20.69 10.48
CA TRP A 40 3.00 21.35 9.28
C TRP A 40 2.73 20.57 7.98
N ALA A 41 2.44 19.26 8.06
CA ALA A 41 2.29 18.42 6.87
C ALA A 41 1.07 18.80 6.00
N PRO A 42 -0.10 19.14 6.55
CA PRO A 42 -1.21 19.69 5.76
C PRO A 42 -0.86 21.01 5.05
N LEU A 43 -0.08 21.90 5.69
CA LEU A 43 0.40 23.12 5.03
C LEU A 43 1.33 22.77 3.87
N MET A 44 2.18 21.77 4.04
CA MET A 44 3.04 21.26 2.97
C MET A 44 2.23 20.66 1.81
N ASP A 45 1.10 20.00 2.08
CA ASP A 45 0.18 19.55 1.02
C ASP A 45 -0.30 20.73 0.16
N LEU A 46 -0.72 21.84 0.79
CA LEU A 46 -1.16 23.05 0.07
C LEU A 46 -0.02 23.65 -0.77
N ILE A 47 1.16 23.81 -0.17
CA ILE A 47 2.36 24.34 -0.85
C ILE A 47 2.70 23.50 -2.09
N LEU A 48 2.71 22.18 -1.96
CA LEU A 48 3.05 21.28 -3.07
C LEU A 48 1.96 21.25 -4.15
N ASN A 49 0.69 21.39 -3.80
CA ASN A 49 -0.39 21.44 -4.80
C ASN A 49 -0.45 22.78 -5.56
N ASN A 50 0.13 23.87 -5.05
CA ASN A 50 0.16 25.15 -5.78
C ASN A 50 0.87 25.07 -7.14
N ILE A 51 1.82 24.15 -7.30
CA ILE A 51 2.55 23.97 -8.57
C ILE A 51 1.89 22.94 -9.51
N ARG A 52 0.85 22.25 -9.03
CA ARG A 52 0.14 21.20 -9.77
C ARG A 52 -0.59 21.83 -10.97
N PRO A 53 -0.45 21.25 -12.18
CA PRO A 53 -1.26 21.69 -13.31
C PRO A 53 -2.74 21.50 -13.00
N CYS A 54 -3.54 22.56 -13.07
CA CYS A 54 -4.98 22.48 -12.89
C CYS A 54 -5.59 21.60 -13.98
N VAL A 55 -6.02 20.39 -13.62
CA VAL A 55 -6.85 19.55 -14.51
C VAL A 55 -8.31 20.02 -14.42
N ASN A 56 -8.74 20.50 -13.25
CA ASN A 56 -10.04 21.12 -13.01
C ASN A 56 -9.91 22.27 -12.00
N ASP A 57 -10.68 23.35 -12.20
CA ASP A 57 -10.58 24.60 -11.42
C ASP A 57 -10.95 24.44 -9.92
N ASN A 58 -11.51 23.28 -9.54
CA ASN A 58 -12.01 22.98 -8.20
C ASN A 58 -11.45 21.66 -7.63
N GLU A 59 -10.33 21.14 -8.15
CA GLU A 59 -9.67 20.00 -7.50
C GLU A 59 -9.24 20.39 -6.09
N ASN A 60 -9.61 19.58 -5.10
CA ASN A 60 -9.30 19.85 -3.71
C ASN A 60 -7.77 19.83 -3.53
N ASN A 61 -7.15 21.00 -3.38
CA ASN A 61 -5.70 21.19 -3.28
C ASN A 61 -5.11 20.74 -1.93
N ASN A 62 -5.90 20.12 -1.06
CA ASN A 62 -5.44 19.61 0.23
C ASN A 62 -5.22 18.09 0.17
N THR A 63 -4.38 17.64 -0.76
CA THR A 63 -4.07 16.21 -0.93
C THR A 63 -2.57 15.97 -0.95
N ASN A 64 -2.10 14.96 -0.21
CA ASN A 64 -0.71 14.54 -0.32
C ASN A 64 -0.42 14.07 -1.76
N PRO A 65 0.54 14.70 -2.49
CA PRO A 65 0.79 14.41 -3.90
C PRO A 65 1.31 12.98 -4.12
N PHE A 66 1.91 12.34 -3.11
CA PHE A 66 2.36 10.95 -3.18
C PHE A 66 1.22 9.93 -3.20
N LEU A 67 -0.02 10.36 -2.97
CA LEU A 67 -1.23 9.53 -3.12
C LEU A 67 -1.94 9.74 -4.46
N THR A 68 -1.36 10.56 -5.35
CA THR A 68 -1.96 10.92 -6.64
C THR A 68 -1.21 10.28 -7.79
N SER A 69 -1.83 10.24 -8.96
CA SER A 69 -1.17 9.87 -10.22
C SER A 69 -0.24 10.98 -10.77
N TRP A 70 -0.29 12.18 -10.20
CA TRP A 70 0.58 13.29 -10.60
C TRP A 70 1.86 13.26 -9.78
N THR A 71 3.01 13.41 -10.46
CA THR A 71 4.29 13.47 -9.78
C THR A 71 4.87 14.89 -9.86
N PRO A 72 5.17 15.53 -8.71
CA PRO A 72 5.78 16.85 -8.71
C PRO A 72 7.14 16.88 -9.46
N PRO A 73 7.41 17.95 -10.22
CA PRO A 73 8.71 18.14 -10.87
C PRO A 73 9.80 18.40 -9.82
N ILE A 74 11.02 17.91 -10.09
CA ILE A 74 12.20 18.09 -9.21
C ILE A 74 13.17 19.16 -9.69
N ARG A 75 12.88 19.82 -10.82
CA ARG A 75 13.71 20.85 -11.50
C ARG A 75 12.81 21.90 -12.16
N GLY A 76 13.39 23.04 -12.53
CA GLY A 76 12.73 24.13 -13.27
C GLY A 76 11.98 25.14 -12.40
N ASN A 77 11.35 26.13 -13.03
CA ASN A 77 10.77 27.30 -12.37
C ASN A 77 9.73 26.94 -11.30
N LYS A 78 8.87 25.94 -11.57
CA LYS A 78 7.90 25.45 -10.58
C LYS A 78 8.57 24.93 -9.31
N MET A 79 9.64 24.15 -9.44
CA MET A 79 10.41 23.68 -8.29
C MET A 79 11.09 24.84 -7.55
N ASN A 80 11.65 25.80 -8.29
CA ASN A 80 12.33 26.95 -7.71
C ASN A 80 11.39 27.90 -6.95
N SER A 81 10.09 27.90 -7.28
CA SER A 81 9.07 28.66 -6.56
C SER A 81 8.71 28.06 -5.18
N LEU A 82 9.09 26.81 -4.91
CA LEU A 82 8.80 26.15 -3.65
C LEU A 82 9.81 26.52 -2.55
N PRO A 83 9.42 26.58 -1.27
CA PRO A 83 10.34 26.73 -0.15
C PRO A 83 11.41 25.63 -0.12
N ARG A 84 12.59 25.93 0.43
CA ARG A 84 13.73 24.99 0.50
C ARG A 84 13.37 23.63 1.11
N VAL A 85 12.52 23.61 2.15
CA VAL A 85 12.08 22.37 2.81
C VAL A 85 11.23 21.51 1.86
N ALA A 86 10.30 22.12 1.11
CA ALA A 86 9.50 21.40 0.12
C ALA A 86 10.39 20.83 -1.00
N GLN A 87 11.36 21.61 -1.46
CA GLN A 87 12.33 21.17 -2.44
C GLN A 87 13.16 19.97 -1.95
N MET A 88 13.64 20.03 -0.70
CA MET A 88 14.36 18.93 -0.05
C MET A 88 13.49 17.67 -0.02
N LEU A 89 12.27 17.73 0.52
CA LEU A 89 11.36 16.58 0.60
C LEU A 89 11.17 15.88 -0.75
N LEU A 90 10.89 16.64 -1.82
CA LEU A 90 10.70 16.09 -3.16
C LEU A 90 11.98 15.47 -3.74
N LYS A 91 13.14 16.12 -3.53
CA LYS A 91 14.45 15.63 -4.02
C LYS A 91 14.86 14.36 -3.28
N THR A 92 14.75 14.34 -1.95
CA THR A 92 15.08 13.17 -1.13
C THR A 92 14.16 12.01 -1.48
N ALA A 93 12.86 12.24 -1.58
CA ALA A 93 11.90 11.20 -1.96
C ALA A 93 12.19 10.62 -3.35
N ARG A 94 12.59 11.46 -4.32
CA ARG A 94 13.00 10.98 -5.65
C ARG A 94 14.32 10.21 -5.59
N LYS A 95 15.33 10.74 -4.90
CA LYS A 95 16.66 10.13 -4.79
C LYS A 95 16.60 8.71 -4.25
N TYR A 96 15.72 8.47 -3.30
CA TYR A 96 15.56 7.17 -2.64
C TYR A 96 14.36 6.35 -3.14
N ASN A 97 13.74 6.75 -4.26
CA ASN A 97 12.56 6.10 -4.82
C ASN A 97 11.50 5.80 -3.74
N ILE A 98 11.07 6.82 -3.02
CA ILE A 98 9.97 6.72 -2.06
C ILE A 98 8.64 6.77 -2.82
N SER A 99 7.88 5.69 -2.74
CA SER A 99 6.66 5.50 -3.54
C SER A 99 5.53 4.89 -2.71
N PHE A 100 4.29 5.21 -3.08
CA PHE A 100 3.11 4.50 -2.56
C PHE A 100 2.95 3.15 -3.27
N MET A 101 3.48 2.08 -2.66
CA MET A 101 3.52 0.73 -3.21
C MET A 101 2.96 -0.29 -2.20
N PRO A 102 1.63 -0.29 -1.96
CA PRO A 102 1.01 -1.31 -1.13
C PRO A 102 1.13 -2.69 -1.78
N ILE A 103 1.45 -3.72 -0.98
CA ILE A 103 1.38 -5.13 -1.42
C ILE A 103 -0.10 -5.52 -1.62
N LYS A 104 -0.91 -5.31 -0.57
CA LYS A 104 -2.35 -5.53 -0.57
C LYS A 104 -3.02 -4.60 0.44
N ILE A 105 -4.12 -3.98 0.05
CA ILE A 105 -4.86 -2.98 0.85
C ILE A 105 -6.30 -3.42 1.07
N SER A 106 -6.80 -3.16 2.28
CA SER A 106 -8.18 -3.47 2.67
C SER A 106 -9.21 -2.71 1.84
N LYS A 107 -10.44 -3.23 1.80
CA LYS A 107 -11.56 -2.57 1.12
C LYS A 107 -11.82 -1.16 1.68
N ASP A 108 -11.63 -0.97 2.98
CA ASP A 108 -11.90 0.32 3.63
C ASP A 108 -10.79 1.35 3.36
N LEU A 109 -9.53 0.92 3.29
CA LEU A 109 -8.45 1.80 2.84
C LEU A 109 -8.63 2.20 1.37
N LYS A 110 -9.04 1.27 0.49
CA LYS A 110 -9.38 1.59 -0.92
C LYS A 110 -10.48 2.65 -1.04
N LYS A 111 -11.49 2.61 -0.16
CA LYS A 111 -12.57 3.61 -0.11
C LYS A 111 -12.06 5.01 0.29
N ASN A 112 -10.96 5.08 1.05
CA ASN A 112 -10.38 6.33 1.54
C ASN A 112 -9.42 7.01 0.56
N LEU A 113 -9.03 6.32 -0.53
CA LEU A 113 -8.27 6.90 -1.62
C LEU A 113 -9.03 8.02 -2.33
N LEU A 114 -8.29 8.88 -3.03
CA LEU A 114 -8.81 10.04 -3.73
C LEU A 114 -9.73 9.65 -4.88
N ALA A 115 -10.83 10.36 -5.06
CA ALA A 115 -11.71 10.17 -6.22
C ALA A 115 -11.07 10.68 -7.52
N TRP A 116 -10.23 11.71 -7.42
CA TRP A 116 -9.64 12.44 -8.54
C TRP A 116 -8.13 12.25 -8.57
N SER A 117 -7.55 12.22 -9.77
CA SER A 117 -6.14 11.86 -10.00
C SER A 117 -5.74 10.61 -9.21
N HIS A 118 -6.66 9.65 -9.17
CA HIS A 118 -6.53 8.43 -8.42
C HIS A 118 -5.34 7.62 -8.96
N ILE A 119 -4.47 7.14 -8.06
CA ILE A 119 -3.21 6.46 -8.41
C ILE A 119 -3.37 5.23 -9.32
N GLY A 120 -4.52 4.57 -9.25
CA GLY A 120 -4.91 3.44 -10.08
C GLY A 120 -5.81 3.77 -11.27
N THR A 121 -5.84 5.00 -11.78
CA THR A 121 -6.63 5.39 -12.97
C THR A 121 -5.75 6.03 -14.03
N PRO A 122 -6.05 5.86 -15.33
CA PRO A 122 -5.34 6.58 -16.39
C PRO A 122 -5.64 8.08 -16.33
N THR A 123 -4.76 8.91 -16.89
CA THR A 123 -4.86 10.38 -16.87
C THR A 123 -6.12 10.89 -17.58
N ASN A 124 -6.59 10.19 -18.62
CA ASN A 124 -7.82 10.50 -19.36
C ASN A 124 -9.11 9.96 -18.71
N ALA A 125 -9.04 9.49 -17.45
CA ALA A 125 -10.22 9.00 -16.73
C ALA A 125 -11.25 10.09 -16.41
N TYR A 126 -10.85 11.37 -16.48
CA TYR A 126 -11.64 12.50 -16.02
C TYR A 126 -11.95 13.45 -17.16
N HIS A 127 -13.24 13.71 -17.40
CA HIS A 127 -13.71 14.71 -18.37
C HIS A 127 -14.31 15.91 -17.63
N LYS A 128 -13.67 17.09 -17.72
CA LYS A 128 -14.02 18.32 -16.96
C LYS A 128 -15.52 18.63 -16.95
N THR A 129 -16.18 18.55 -18.11
CA THR A 129 -17.61 18.85 -18.24
C THR A 129 -18.51 17.81 -17.56
N LYS A 130 -18.13 16.53 -17.56
CA LYS A 130 -18.90 15.44 -16.92
C LYS A 130 -18.69 15.41 -15.41
N THR A 131 -17.50 15.77 -14.93
CA THR A 131 -17.12 15.65 -13.50
C THR A 131 -17.41 16.92 -12.69
N LYS A 132 -17.70 18.06 -13.32
CA LYS A 132 -17.95 19.35 -12.65
C LYS A 132 -18.93 19.25 -11.47
N CYS A 133 -20.11 18.69 -11.69
CA CYS A 133 -21.12 18.57 -10.64
C CYS A 133 -20.69 17.62 -9.50
N LEU A 134 -19.99 16.52 -9.82
CA LEU A 134 -19.45 15.61 -8.81
C LEU A 134 -18.42 16.28 -7.90
N ASN A 135 -17.65 17.23 -8.45
CA ASN A 135 -16.63 17.95 -7.72
C ASN A 135 -17.21 19.14 -6.94
N GLU A 136 -17.95 20.02 -7.60
CA GLU A 136 -18.43 21.29 -7.01
C GLU A 136 -19.67 21.10 -6.14
N THR A 137 -20.66 20.39 -6.64
CA THR A 137 -21.97 20.22 -5.98
C THR A 137 -21.92 19.08 -4.97
N HIS A 138 -21.45 17.91 -5.39
CA HIS A 138 -21.39 16.74 -4.52
C HIS A 138 -20.16 16.69 -3.60
N LYS A 139 -19.15 17.55 -3.84
CA LYS A 139 -17.90 17.61 -3.06
C LYS A 139 -17.25 16.24 -2.89
N SER A 140 -17.24 15.45 -3.98
CA SER A 140 -16.81 14.04 -3.96
C SER A 140 -15.29 13.91 -3.96
N THR A 141 -14.64 13.94 -2.80
CA THR A 141 -13.17 13.93 -2.72
C THR A 141 -12.55 12.53 -2.69
N LYS A 142 -13.29 11.51 -2.23
CA LYS A 142 -12.79 10.14 -2.03
C LYS A 142 -13.60 9.10 -2.80
N VAL A 143 -13.00 7.94 -3.05
CA VAL A 143 -13.66 6.79 -3.69
C VAL A 143 -14.97 6.42 -2.99
N LYS A 144 -15.05 6.53 -1.66
CA LYS A 144 -16.31 6.31 -0.90
C LYS A 144 -17.45 7.22 -1.34
N ASN A 145 -17.18 8.47 -1.71
CA ASN A 145 -18.20 9.40 -2.18
C ASN A 145 -18.76 8.93 -3.52
N LEU A 146 -17.89 8.57 -4.48
CA LEU A 146 -18.30 8.01 -5.76
C LEU A 146 -19.11 6.71 -5.59
N LEU A 147 -18.69 5.82 -4.68
CA LEU A 147 -19.44 4.59 -4.37
C LEU A 147 -20.84 4.88 -3.85
N LYS A 148 -21.00 5.89 -2.97
CA LYS A 148 -22.30 6.33 -2.45
C LYS A 148 -23.20 6.87 -3.56
N ILE A 149 -22.65 7.67 -4.48
CA ILE A 149 -23.41 8.23 -5.61
C ILE A 149 -23.80 7.11 -6.59
N ARG A 150 -22.86 6.22 -6.95
CA ARG A 150 -23.12 5.06 -7.83
C ARG A 150 -24.21 4.14 -7.29
N LYS A 151 -24.33 3.97 -5.96
CA LYS A 151 -25.34 3.07 -5.34
C LYS A 151 -26.77 3.37 -5.80
N LYS A 152 -27.06 4.57 -6.30
CA LYS A 152 -28.36 4.92 -6.89
C LYS A 152 -28.70 4.10 -8.14
N LEU A 153 -27.69 3.64 -8.90
CA LEU A 153 -27.90 2.82 -10.09
C LEU A 153 -28.27 1.36 -9.77
N THR A 154 -28.06 0.93 -8.52
CA THR A 154 -28.49 -0.40 -8.08
C THR A 154 -29.86 -0.29 -7.47
N HIS A 155 -30.78 -1.21 -7.78
CA HIS A 155 -32.07 -1.31 -7.10
C HIS A 155 -31.84 -1.38 -5.58
N ILE A 156 -32.36 -0.39 -4.85
CA ILE A 156 -32.13 -0.27 -3.41
C ILE A 156 -33.24 -0.97 -2.65
N ASN A 157 -34.52 -0.64 -2.92
CA ASN A 157 -35.74 -1.21 -2.35
C ASN A 157 -36.92 -0.98 -3.33
N ASP A 158 -38.00 -1.74 -3.20
CA ASP A 158 -39.21 -1.58 -4.04
C ASP A 158 -39.94 -0.24 -3.81
N GLU A 159 -39.87 0.29 -2.59
CA GLU A 159 -40.50 1.57 -2.21
C GLU A 159 -39.74 2.82 -2.68
N ASP A 160 -38.44 2.71 -2.98
CA ASP A 160 -37.58 3.85 -3.37
C ASP A 160 -36.82 3.57 -4.67
N ARG A 161 -37.58 3.28 -5.72
CA ARG A 161 -37.05 2.86 -7.02
C ARG A 161 -36.37 4.01 -7.77
N HIS A 162 -35.13 3.77 -8.21
CA HIS A 162 -34.40 4.67 -9.10
C HIS A 162 -34.82 4.49 -10.56
N PHE A 163 -34.93 5.59 -11.31
CA PHE A 163 -35.27 5.60 -12.75
C PHE A 163 -34.18 6.33 -13.55
N PRO A 164 -33.84 5.89 -14.77
CA PRO A 164 -32.78 6.46 -15.59
C PRO A 164 -33.18 7.80 -16.24
N ARG A 165 -33.48 8.81 -15.41
CA ARG A 165 -33.90 10.15 -15.83
C ARG A 165 -33.44 11.22 -14.83
N LYS A 166 -33.22 12.45 -15.32
CA LYS A 166 -32.82 13.62 -14.51
C LYS A 166 -33.74 13.89 -13.30
N ASN A 167 -35.05 13.69 -13.49
CA ASN A 167 -36.08 13.98 -12.49
C ASN A 167 -36.53 12.73 -11.72
N CYS A 168 -35.64 11.75 -11.50
CA CYS A 168 -35.98 10.54 -10.77
C CYS A 168 -36.62 10.87 -9.39
N PRO A 169 -37.77 10.28 -9.05
CA PRO A 169 -38.50 10.59 -7.81
C PRO A 169 -37.86 10.00 -6.55
N CYS A 170 -36.86 9.12 -6.66
CA CYS A 170 -36.28 8.46 -5.49
C CYS A 170 -35.69 9.45 -4.49
N THR A 171 -35.72 9.10 -3.20
CA THR A 171 -35.28 9.96 -2.09
C THR A 171 -33.83 10.43 -2.28
N ALA A 172 -32.99 9.56 -2.83
CA ALA A 172 -31.58 9.84 -3.05
C ALA A 172 -31.36 10.89 -4.15
N CYS A 173 -32.13 10.85 -5.24
CA CYS A 173 -32.08 11.86 -6.29
C CYS A 173 -32.75 13.17 -5.86
N GLN A 174 -33.79 13.12 -5.04
CA GLN A 174 -34.37 14.33 -4.44
C GLN A 174 -33.34 15.07 -3.57
N LYS A 175 -32.61 14.34 -2.71
CA LYS A 175 -31.53 14.90 -1.88
C LYS A 175 -30.43 15.55 -2.72
N ASP A 176 -30.02 14.89 -3.80
CA ASP A 176 -29.02 15.45 -4.72
C ASP A 176 -29.52 16.75 -5.40
N ARG A 177 -30.79 16.83 -5.79
CA ARG A 177 -31.36 18.06 -6.36
C ARG A 177 -31.42 19.21 -5.35
N ARG A 178 -31.71 18.93 -4.07
CA ARG A 178 -31.73 19.94 -3.00
C ARG A 178 -30.37 20.63 -2.78
N ILE A 179 -29.26 19.94 -3.07
CA ILE A 179 -27.92 20.53 -3.00
C ILE A 179 -27.49 21.19 -4.33
N GLY A 180 -28.37 21.26 -5.33
CA GLY A 180 -28.13 21.93 -6.61
C GLY A 180 -27.75 21.01 -7.78
N CYS A 181 -27.83 19.68 -7.65
CA CYS A 181 -27.53 18.77 -8.75
C CYS A 181 -28.64 18.77 -9.81
N LYS A 182 -28.32 19.12 -11.06
CA LYS A 182 -29.30 19.18 -12.16
C LYS A 182 -29.70 17.80 -12.70
N ASP A 183 -28.78 16.83 -12.66
CA ASP A 183 -29.01 15.47 -13.16
C ASP A 183 -28.28 14.44 -12.28
N PRO A 184 -28.95 13.98 -11.20
CA PRO A 184 -28.41 12.97 -10.30
C PRO A 184 -28.11 11.64 -11.00
N HIS A 185 -28.88 11.27 -12.01
CA HIS A 185 -28.68 10.01 -12.74
C HIS A 185 -27.38 10.05 -13.53
N LYS A 186 -27.14 11.14 -14.29
CA LYS A 186 -25.90 11.35 -15.05
C LYS A 186 -24.68 11.41 -14.13
N CYS A 187 -24.80 12.03 -12.95
CA CYS A 187 -23.74 12.02 -11.94
C CYS A 187 -23.42 10.61 -11.45
N ALA A 188 -24.44 9.78 -11.22
CA ALA A 188 -24.27 8.38 -10.83
C ALA A 188 -23.64 7.52 -11.94
N GLN A 189 -24.02 7.73 -13.20
CA GLN A 189 -23.36 7.09 -14.36
C GLN A 189 -21.90 7.49 -14.47
N THR A 190 -21.59 8.79 -14.37
CA THR A 190 -20.21 9.30 -14.43
C THR A 190 -19.37 8.74 -13.29
N ALA A 191 -19.92 8.66 -12.07
CA ALA A 191 -19.25 8.02 -10.95
C ALA A 191 -19.00 6.52 -11.20
N ASN A 192 -19.93 5.82 -11.85
CA ASN A 192 -19.75 4.42 -12.24
C ASN A 192 -18.62 4.24 -13.26
N GLU A 193 -18.57 5.08 -14.29
CA GLU A 193 -17.52 5.07 -15.31
C GLU A 193 -16.13 5.24 -14.70
N ILE A 194 -15.95 6.21 -13.80
CA ILE A 194 -14.67 6.44 -13.10
C ILE A 194 -14.30 5.21 -12.25
N LEU A 195 -15.24 4.69 -11.46
CA LEU A 195 -15.00 3.53 -10.60
C LEU A 195 -14.66 2.25 -11.39
N PHE A 196 -15.16 2.13 -12.62
CA PHE A 196 -14.85 1.02 -13.52
C PHE A 196 -13.42 1.09 -14.06
N ARG A 197 -12.89 2.30 -14.28
CA ARG A 197 -11.51 2.53 -14.76
C ARG A 197 -10.44 2.35 -13.68
N ILE A 198 -10.81 2.18 -12.40
CA ILE A 198 -9.85 1.92 -11.32
C ILE A 198 -9.28 0.50 -11.48
N THR A 199 -7.94 0.41 -11.53
CA THR A 199 -7.21 -0.85 -11.67
C THR A 199 -7.51 -1.84 -10.55
N PRO A 200 -7.40 -3.17 -10.80
CA PRO A 200 -7.83 -4.18 -9.85
C PRO A 200 -7.22 -4.06 -8.45
N LYS A 201 -5.96 -3.64 -8.33
CA LYS A 201 -5.27 -3.43 -7.05
C LYS A 201 -5.98 -2.47 -6.13
N PHE A 202 -6.53 -1.38 -6.67
CA PHE A 202 -7.20 -0.33 -5.90
C PHE A 202 -8.73 -0.41 -5.98
N ASN A 203 -9.27 -1.22 -6.89
CA ASN A 203 -10.71 -1.36 -7.05
C ASN A 203 -11.35 -2.09 -5.85
N THR A 204 -12.47 -1.57 -5.35
CA THR A 204 -13.21 -2.12 -4.21
C THR A 204 -14.05 -3.34 -4.55
N LYS A 205 -14.30 -3.59 -5.85
CA LYS A 205 -14.99 -4.79 -6.35
C LYS A 205 -14.05 -6.00 -6.44
N THR A 206 -12.74 -5.79 -6.55
CA THR A 206 -11.75 -6.86 -6.59
C THR A 206 -11.72 -7.60 -5.26
N LYS A 207 -12.14 -8.87 -5.26
CA LYS A 207 -12.12 -9.74 -4.09
C LYS A 207 -11.02 -10.80 -4.25
N PRO A 208 -10.16 -11.01 -3.25
CA PRO A 208 -9.30 -12.20 -3.23
C PRO A 208 -10.17 -13.44 -3.06
N LYS A 209 -9.72 -14.58 -3.60
CA LYS A 209 -10.27 -15.89 -3.23
C LYS A 209 -9.95 -16.15 -1.75
N LYS A 210 -10.87 -16.80 -1.03
CA LYS A 210 -10.66 -17.15 0.38
C LYS A 210 -9.74 -18.36 0.44
N ASP A 211 -8.57 -18.20 1.06
CA ASP A 211 -7.58 -19.26 1.27
C ASP A 211 -7.68 -19.91 2.67
N GLY A 212 -8.41 -19.29 3.61
CA GLY A 212 -8.54 -19.79 4.98
C GLY A 212 -7.28 -19.64 5.84
N LEU A 213 -6.21 -19.02 5.30
CA LEU A 213 -4.91 -18.91 5.96
C LEU A 213 -4.78 -17.66 6.82
N SER A 214 -5.51 -16.59 6.48
CA SER A 214 -5.51 -15.37 7.30
C SER A 214 -6.07 -15.69 8.69
N LEU A 215 -5.36 -15.32 9.75
CA LEU A 215 -5.79 -15.67 11.11
C LEU A 215 -7.11 -15.00 11.50
N THR A 216 -7.99 -15.79 12.11
CA THR A 216 -9.21 -15.32 12.74
C THR A 216 -8.88 -14.56 14.03
N ARG A 217 -9.83 -13.76 14.56
CA ARG A 217 -9.65 -13.06 15.84
C ARG A 217 -9.24 -14.02 16.96
N ARG A 218 -9.89 -15.19 17.05
CA ARG A 218 -9.58 -16.23 18.03
C ARG A 218 -8.14 -16.77 17.88
N ARG A 219 -7.67 -17.00 16.65
CA ARG A 219 -6.29 -17.46 16.40
C ARG A 219 -5.26 -16.39 16.76
N LYS A 220 -5.55 -15.12 16.48
CA LYS A 220 -4.69 -13.99 16.88
C LYS A 220 -4.59 -13.87 18.40
N GLU A 221 -5.72 -14.01 19.09
CA GLU A 221 -5.75 -14.01 20.56
C GLU A 221 -4.91 -15.16 21.14
N LYS A 222 -5.06 -16.37 20.60
CA LYS A 222 -4.25 -17.52 21.00
C LYS A 222 -2.74 -17.27 20.80
N ASN A 223 -2.36 -16.71 19.66
CA ASN A 223 -0.97 -16.32 19.41
C ASN A 223 -0.47 -15.27 20.42
N HIS A 224 -1.30 -14.29 20.76
CA HIS A 224 -0.96 -13.25 21.73
C HIS A 224 -0.70 -13.85 23.11
N GLN A 225 -1.59 -14.73 23.58
CA GLN A 225 -1.44 -15.46 24.84
C GLN A 225 -0.18 -16.36 24.86
N ALA A 226 0.08 -17.09 23.76
CA ALA A 226 1.29 -17.92 23.64
C ALA A 226 2.56 -17.08 23.69
N HIS A 227 2.56 -15.91 23.04
CA HIS A 227 3.68 -14.98 23.07
C HIS A 227 3.89 -14.36 24.47
N GLU A 228 2.83 -13.94 25.15
CA GLU A 228 2.91 -13.36 26.51
C GLU A 228 3.39 -14.37 27.55
N SER A 229 2.86 -15.60 27.50
CA SER A 229 3.28 -16.69 28.39
C SER A 229 4.65 -17.27 28.03
N ARG A 230 5.22 -16.92 26.86
CA ARG A 230 6.41 -17.55 26.28
C ARG A 230 6.29 -19.08 26.19
N GLN A 231 5.07 -19.59 26.02
CA GLN A 231 4.76 -21.01 26.01
C GLN A 231 3.80 -21.33 24.86
N GLY A 232 4.00 -22.49 24.25
CA GLY A 232 3.19 -22.98 23.15
C GLY A 232 3.57 -22.41 21.78
N GLU A 233 2.80 -22.81 20.77
CA GLU A 233 3.09 -22.52 19.36
C GLU A 233 2.46 -21.20 18.91
N ILE A 234 3.22 -20.42 18.15
CA ILE A 234 2.72 -19.22 17.47
C ILE A 234 2.42 -19.57 16.02
N LEU A 235 1.15 -19.54 15.64
CA LEU A 235 0.74 -19.80 14.26
C LEU A 235 1.10 -18.62 13.36
N PHE A 236 1.88 -18.84 12.31
CA PHE A 236 2.22 -17.77 11.36
C PHE A 236 0.96 -17.17 10.70
N ASP A 237 0.83 -15.84 10.69
CA ASP A 237 -0.21 -15.12 9.93
C ASP A 237 0.37 -14.67 8.58
N PRO A 238 0.10 -15.38 7.46
CA PRO A 238 0.68 -15.03 6.17
C PRO A 238 -0.02 -13.81 5.54
N THR A 239 -0.80 -13.04 6.29
CA THR A 239 -1.60 -11.93 5.79
C THR A 239 -0.76 -10.70 5.50
N THR A 240 -0.61 -10.36 4.22
CA THR A 240 0.05 -9.12 3.76
C THR A 240 -0.90 -7.94 3.59
N THR A 241 -2.16 -8.08 4.00
CA THR A 241 -3.20 -7.04 3.80
C THR A 241 -3.08 -5.95 4.84
N ILE A 242 -2.72 -4.75 4.39
CA ILE A 242 -2.71 -3.53 5.19
C ILE A 242 -4.16 -3.14 5.48
N ARG A 243 -4.45 -2.92 6.77
CA ARG A 243 -5.80 -2.58 7.28
C ARG A 243 -5.84 -1.29 8.10
N SER A 244 -4.73 -0.94 8.74
CA SER A 244 -4.55 0.17 9.67
C SER A 244 -4.56 1.53 8.96
N ASN A 245 -3.47 1.85 8.25
CA ASN A 245 -3.25 3.18 7.68
C ASN A 245 -2.70 3.11 6.25
N LEU A 246 -2.96 4.14 5.45
CA LEU A 246 -2.30 4.38 4.18
C LEU A 246 -0.80 4.70 4.34
N THR A 247 -0.35 5.22 5.48
CA THR A 247 1.08 5.40 5.81
C THR A 247 1.86 4.11 5.57
N ASP A 248 1.30 2.97 5.98
CA ASP A 248 1.94 1.65 5.89
C ASP A 248 2.10 1.16 4.45
N CYS A 249 1.61 1.92 3.46
CA CYS A 249 1.71 1.60 2.04
C CYS A 249 2.91 2.29 1.36
N PHE A 250 3.59 3.22 2.01
CA PHE A 250 4.80 3.85 1.47
C PHE A 250 6.01 2.92 1.60
N ARG A 251 6.86 2.90 0.56
CA ARG A 251 8.09 2.11 0.50
C ARG A 251 9.23 3.01 0.03
N ILE A 252 10.38 2.90 0.67
CA ILE A 252 11.66 3.50 0.24
C ILE A 252 12.47 2.43 -0.49
N PHE A 253 13.45 2.84 -1.31
CA PHE A 253 14.26 1.96 -2.15
C PHE A 253 13.40 1.11 -3.10
N SER A 254 12.26 1.68 -3.52
CA SER A 254 11.36 0.97 -4.41
C SER A 254 11.92 0.93 -5.84
N ASN A 255 11.58 -0.15 -6.56
CA ASN A 255 11.75 -0.19 -8.01
C ASN A 255 10.37 0.04 -8.68
N PRO A 256 10.16 1.19 -9.37
CA PRO A 256 8.91 1.48 -10.05
C PRO A 256 8.49 0.42 -11.07
N GLU A 257 9.45 -0.26 -11.71
CA GLU A 257 9.18 -1.32 -12.70
C GLU A 257 8.46 -2.53 -12.08
N HIS A 258 8.62 -2.74 -10.77
CA HIS A 258 8.01 -3.85 -10.05
C HIS A 258 6.65 -3.46 -9.42
N ASN A 259 6.13 -2.25 -9.67
CA ASN A 259 4.84 -1.84 -9.14
C ASN A 259 3.68 -2.43 -9.96
N SER A 260 3.25 -3.63 -9.57
CA SER A 260 2.08 -4.25 -10.19
C SER A 260 0.79 -3.46 -9.90
N LEU A 261 -0.04 -3.27 -10.93
CA LEU A 261 -1.42 -2.76 -10.86
C LEU A 261 -2.45 -3.86 -10.59
N THR A 262 -2.01 -5.13 -10.56
CA THR A 262 -2.80 -6.26 -10.08
C THR A 262 -2.50 -6.50 -8.60
N PRO A 263 -3.49 -6.87 -7.79
CA PRO A 263 -3.24 -7.20 -6.40
C PRO A 263 -2.44 -8.52 -6.29
N ALA A 264 -1.52 -8.58 -5.32
CA ALA A 264 -0.80 -9.79 -4.94
C ALA A 264 -1.73 -10.80 -4.24
N HIS A 265 -2.66 -11.37 -5.00
CA HIS A 265 -3.47 -12.50 -4.56
C HIS A 265 -2.62 -13.77 -4.63
N ARG A 266 -2.79 -14.66 -3.65
CA ARG A 266 -2.18 -15.99 -3.75
C ARG A 266 -2.72 -16.68 -5.00
N LEU A 267 -1.81 -17.32 -5.73
CA LEU A 267 -2.18 -18.21 -6.82
C LEU A 267 -3.12 -19.28 -6.27
N GLN A 268 -4.11 -19.68 -7.07
CA GLN A 268 -4.69 -20.99 -6.85
C GLN A 268 -3.59 -21.98 -7.19
N ALA A 269 -3.01 -22.64 -6.19
CA ALA A 269 -2.50 -23.96 -6.47
C ALA A 269 -3.67 -24.75 -7.07
N PRO A 270 -3.54 -25.35 -8.26
CA PRO A 270 -4.49 -26.37 -8.64
C PRO A 270 -4.23 -27.50 -7.65
N VAL A 271 -5.19 -27.82 -6.80
CA VAL A 271 -5.22 -29.16 -6.24
C VAL A 271 -6.61 -29.68 -6.54
N ARG A 272 -6.77 -30.19 -7.77
CA ARG A 272 -7.67 -31.33 -7.95
C ARG A 272 -7.02 -32.44 -7.13
N GLY A 273 -7.51 -32.63 -5.90
CA GLY A 273 -7.00 -33.58 -4.93
C GLY A 273 -7.51 -33.23 -3.54
N LEU A 274 -7.94 -34.24 -2.78
CA LEU A 274 -8.30 -34.07 -1.38
C LEU A 274 -7.03 -33.73 -0.59
N ASN A 275 -7.08 -32.65 0.20
CA ASN A 275 -6.04 -32.33 1.15
C ASN A 275 -6.33 -33.13 2.44
N LEU A 276 -5.74 -34.32 2.55
CA LEU A 276 -5.92 -35.19 3.70
C LEU A 276 -4.84 -34.88 4.74
N LEU A 277 -5.26 -34.58 5.97
CA LEU A 277 -4.35 -34.25 7.08
C LEU A 277 -3.33 -35.36 7.37
N GLN A 278 -3.70 -36.62 7.11
CA GLN A 278 -2.82 -37.78 7.31
C GLN A 278 -1.61 -37.79 6.36
N ASP A 279 -1.69 -37.08 5.23
CA ASP A 279 -0.60 -36.99 4.25
C ASP A 279 0.33 -35.80 4.52
N HIS A 280 0.09 -35.05 5.62
CA HIS A 280 0.92 -33.90 5.98
C HIS A 280 2.17 -34.38 6.71
N ILE A 281 3.31 -33.88 6.24
CA ILE A 281 4.59 -34.01 6.95
C ILE A 281 4.88 -32.74 7.73
N THR A 282 5.39 -32.88 8.95
CA THR A 282 5.88 -31.75 9.74
C THR A 282 7.36 -31.57 9.48
N ILE A 283 7.76 -30.37 9.07
CA ILE A 283 9.14 -30.01 8.82
C ILE A 283 9.47 -28.81 9.71
N PHE A 284 10.58 -28.88 10.40
CA PHE A 284 11.12 -27.81 11.21
C PHE A 284 12.29 -27.18 10.46
N THR A 285 12.28 -25.86 10.34
CA THR A 285 13.34 -25.10 9.66
C THR A 285 13.88 -24.04 10.58
N ASP A 286 15.19 -23.82 10.54
CA ASP A 286 15.84 -22.73 11.28
C ASP A 286 16.98 -22.11 10.47
N GLY A 287 17.32 -20.87 10.78
CA GLY A 287 18.40 -20.13 10.14
C GLY A 287 19.17 -19.30 11.16
N SER A 288 20.50 -19.37 11.09
CA SER A 288 21.37 -18.63 12.02
C SER A 288 22.49 -17.91 11.28
N CYS A 289 22.92 -16.78 11.82
CA CYS A 289 24.04 -16.00 11.32
C CYS A 289 24.92 -15.51 12.49
N ILE A 290 26.19 -15.89 12.43
CA ILE A 290 27.25 -15.37 13.27
C ILE A 290 27.67 -14.01 12.71
N ASN A 291 27.95 -13.05 13.59
CA ASN A 291 28.31 -11.67 13.22
C ASN A 291 27.27 -10.99 12.31
N ASN A 292 25.98 -11.27 12.51
CA ASN A 292 24.89 -10.69 11.73
C ASN A 292 24.99 -9.15 11.68
N GLY A 293 24.89 -8.58 10.47
CA GLY A 293 25.03 -7.14 10.23
C GLY A 293 26.48 -6.63 10.12
N LYS A 294 27.48 -7.50 10.30
CA LYS A 294 28.90 -7.20 10.04
C LYS A 294 29.33 -7.76 8.69
N GLU A 295 30.44 -7.25 8.16
CA GLU A 295 30.99 -7.70 6.88
C GLU A 295 31.47 -9.15 6.92
N ASN A 296 32.00 -9.59 8.07
CA ASN A 296 32.39 -10.99 8.31
C ASN A 296 31.22 -11.88 8.76
N SER A 297 29.99 -11.52 8.37
CA SER A 297 28.80 -12.31 8.66
C SER A 297 28.88 -13.67 7.95
N GLN A 298 28.51 -14.73 8.68
CA GLN A 298 28.44 -16.08 8.14
C GLN A 298 27.11 -16.68 8.59
N SER A 299 26.37 -17.26 7.65
CA SER A 299 25.03 -17.79 7.92
C SER A 299 24.82 -19.17 7.32
N GLY A 300 23.96 -19.95 7.96
CA GLY A 300 23.58 -21.30 7.56
C GLY A 300 22.16 -21.61 8.03
N GLY A 301 21.54 -22.61 7.41
CA GLY A 301 20.19 -23.06 7.73
C GLY A 301 20.12 -24.55 7.99
N GLY A 302 19.04 -24.97 8.63
CA GLY A 302 18.74 -26.35 8.96
C GLY A 302 17.31 -26.73 8.60
N ILE A 303 17.13 -27.99 8.23
CA ILE A 303 15.84 -28.64 7.96
C ILE A 303 15.83 -29.94 8.76
N TRP A 304 14.79 -30.14 9.57
CA TRP A 304 14.64 -31.31 10.43
C TRP A 304 13.22 -31.88 10.29
N LEU A 305 13.13 -33.17 9.97
CA LEU A 305 11.87 -33.89 9.77
C LEU A 305 11.63 -34.94 10.87
N GLY A 306 12.67 -35.32 11.61
CA GLY A 306 12.61 -36.35 12.64
C GLY A 306 13.99 -36.92 12.95
N GLU A 307 14.08 -37.74 13.98
CA GLU A 307 15.32 -38.43 14.33
C GLU A 307 15.77 -39.36 13.19
N ASN A 308 17.06 -39.29 12.82
CA ASN A 308 17.69 -40.07 11.74
C ASN A 308 16.97 -39.99 10.37
N HIS A 309 16.11 -38.98 10.15
CA HIS A 309 15.42 -38.85 8.88
C HIS A 309 16.42 -38.49 7.76
N PRO A 310 16.47 -39.24 6.64
CA PRO A 310 17.52 -39.08 5.62
C PRO A 310 17.48 -37.73 4.89
N LYS A 311 16.36 -37.00 4.99
CA LYS A 311 16.20 -35.64 4.44
C LYS A 311 16.53 -34.52 5.44
N ASN A 312 16.98 -34.84 6.66
CA ASN A 312 17.52 -33.80 7.54
C ASN A 312 18.74 -33.17 6.87
N LEU A 313 18.83 -31.84 6.89
CA LEU A 313 19.88 -31.11 6.18
C LEU A 313 20.35 -29.93 7.02
N ALA A 314 21.66 -29.76 7.11
CA ALA A 314 22.30 -28.52 7.55
C ALA A 314 23.17 -28.00 6.41
N PHE A 315 23.09 -26.70 6.11
CA PHE A 315 23.80 -26.13 4.97
C PHE A 315 24.29 -24.71 5.27
N ARG A 316 25.37 -24.32 4.59
CA ARG A 316 25.90 -22.95 4.62
C ARG A 316 25.26 -22.14 3.49
N ILE A 317 24.96 -20.87 3.76
CA ILE A 317 24.51 -19.95 2.71
C ILE A 317 25.67 -19.66 1.75
N PRO A 318 25.50 -19.82 0.42
CA PRO A 318 26.54 -19.51 -0.54
C PRO A 318 26.66 -18.01 -0.78
N GLY A 319 27.82 -17.58 -1.30
CA GLY A 319 28.07 -16.19 -1.69
C GLY A 319 28.51 -15.29 -0.54
N SER A 320 28.48 -13.97 -0.76
CA SER A 320 28.98 -12.96 0.19
C SER A 320 27.90 -12.28 1.02
N LYS A 321 26.62 -12.54 0.75
CA LYS A 321 25.49 -11.91 1.45
C LYS A 321 24.98 -12.83 2.55
N HIS A 322 25.31 -12.49 3.78
CA HIS A 322 24.89 -13.25 4.96
C HIS A 322 24.03 -12.39 5.89
N SER A 323 22.98 -13.01 6.42
CA SER A 323 22.17 -12.48 7.53
C SER A 323 21.28 -13.58 8.09
N ASN A 324 20.74 -13.40 9.30
CA ASN A 324 19.73 -14.31 9.86
C ASN A 324 18.55 -14.50 8.89
N GLN A 325 18.05 -13.40 8.33
CA GLN A 325 16.88 -13.40 7.45
C GLN A 325 17.12 -14.17 6.15
N ILE A 326 18.33 -14.09 5.58
CA ILE A 326 18.70 -14.88 4.41
C ILE A 326 18.69 -16.37 4.76
N ALA A 327 19.24 -16.75 5.92
CA ALA A 327 19.29 -18.14 6.35
C ALA A 327 17.89 -18.72 6.60
N GLU A 328 17.05 -18.04 7.37
CA GLU A 328 15.68 -18.46 7.68
C GLU A 328 14.85 -18.70 6.40
N ILE A 329 14.88 -17.74 5.47
CA ILE A 329 14.15 -17.86 4.20
C ILE A 329 14.71 -18.99 3.32
N SER A 330 16.04 -19.15 3.28
CA SER A 330 16.68 -20.20 2.49
C SER A 330 16.34 -21.60 3.01
N ALA A 331 16.24 -21.78 4.33
CA ALA A 331 15.84 -23.04 4.93
C ALA A 331 14.42 -23.44 4.53
N ILE A 332 13.48 -22.48 4.53
CA ILE A 332 12.11 -22.71 4.04
C ILE A 332 12.11 -23.04 2.54
N LEU A 333 12.89 -22.31 1.73
CA LEU A 333 12.94 -22.56 0.28
C LEU A 333 13.48 -23.96 -0.04
N LEU A 334 14.55 -24.38 0.62
CA LEU A 334 15.14 -25.71 0.44
C LEU A 334 14.22 -26.82 0.96
N ALA A 335 13.47 -26.58 2.05
CA ALA A 335 12.49 -27.55 2.54
C ALA A 335 11.31 -27.78 1.58
N LEU A 336 11.03 -26.82 0.69
CA LEU A 336 9.96 -26.90 -0.32
C LEU A 336 10.41 -27.51 -1.65
N GLN A 337 11.72 -27.74 -1.85
CA GLN A 337 12.30 -28.33 -3.06
C GLN A 337 12.37 -29.86 -2.95
#